data_AF-A0A6A3CJP8-F1
#
_entry.id   AF-A0A6A3CJP8-F1
#
_cell.length_a   1.000
_cell.length_b   1.000
_cell.length_c   1.000
_cell.angle_alpha   90.00
_cell.angle_beta   90.00
_cell.angle_gamma   90.00
#
_symmetry.space_group_name_H-M   'P 1'
#
loop_
_entity.id
_entity.type
_entity.pdbx_description
1 polymer ?
#
loop_
_entity_poly.entity_id
_entity_poly.type
_entity_poly.pdbx_seq_one_letter_code
_entity_poly.pdbx_strand_id
1 'polypeptide(L)'
;MKNTVFNKLRNLDAYPKVNEDFFSRTLSGGIITLFSSLAILLLVFSEFRLYLHTVTETKLLVDTSRGETFHINFDVTFPAIPCTLLSVDTMDISGEQHLDIKHDIIKKRINAHGDVIESRPDGIGAPKIEKPLQRHGGRLEKNETYCGSCFGAEQGTMDT
;
A
#
# COMPACT_ATOMS: atom_id res chain seq x y z
N MET A 1 -49.46 2.61 24.28
CA MET A 1 -48.48 1.89 23.43
C MET A 1 -47.82 0.68 24.11
N LYS A 2 -47.75 0.58 25.45
CA LYS A 2 -47.15 -0.58 26.15
C LYS A 2 -47.93 -1.90 25.96
N ASN A 3 -49.26 -1.87 25.91
CA ASN A 3 -50.08 -3.08 25.84
C ASN A 3 -49.97 -3.84 24.51
N THR A 4 -49.76 -3.12 23.40
CA THR A 4 -49.69 -3.72 22.06
C THR A 4 -48.41 -4.55 21.88
N VAL A 5 -47.28 -4.04 22.38
CA VAL A 5 -45.98 -4.75 22.33
C VAL A 5 -46.01 -5.99 23.24
N PHE A 6 -46.59 -5.86 24.43
CA PHE A 6 -46.75 -6.97 25.37
C PHE A 6 -47.65 -8.09 24.82
N ASN A 7 -48.74 -7.73 24.12
CA ASN A 7 -49.60 -8.71 23.46
C ASN A 7 -48.91 -9.43 22.28
N LYS A 8 -48.04 -8.75 21.53
CA LYS A 8 -47.24 -9.40 20.47
C LYS A 8 -46.16 -10.32 21.04
N LEU A 9 -45.51 -9.93 22.13
CA LEU A 9 -44.55 -10.77 22.85
C LEU A 9 -45.21 -12.02 23.42
N ARG A 10 -46.47 -11.91 23.90
CA ARG A 10 -47.25 -13.06 24.39
C ARG A 10 -47.59 -14.08 23.31
N ASN A 11 -47.60 -13.69 22.03
CA ASN A 11 -47.80 -14.61 20.90
C ASN A 11 -46.50 -15.29 20.43
N LEU A 12 -45.33 -14.86 20.91
CA LEU A 12 -44.03 -15.48 20.61
C LEU A 12 -43.63 -16.54 21.66
N ASP A 13 -44.38 -16.63 22.77
CA ASP A 13 -44.16 -17.61 23.82
C ASP A 13 -44.92 -18.91 23.48
N ALA A 14 -44.20 -19.94 23.05
CA ALA A 14 -44.76 -21.21 22.61
C ALA A 14 -45.20 -22.13 23.76
N TYR A 15 -44.93 -21.75 25.02
CA TYR A 15 -45.22 -22.57 26.18
C TYR A 15 -46.37 -22.00 27.03
N PRO A 16 -47.35 -22.84 27.42
CA PRO A 16 -48.43 -22.41 28.32
C PRO A 16 -47.87 -22.09 29.71
N LYS A 17 -48.30 -20.97 30.27
CA LYS A 17 -47.83 -20.48 31.57
C LYS A 17 -48.38 -21.37 32.69
N VAL A 18 -47.48 -21.96 33.49
CA VAL A 18 -47.82 -22.84 34.63
C VAL A 18 -48.54 -22.09 35.75
N ASN A 19 -49.47 -22.78 36.43
CA ASN A 19 -50.31 -22.21 37.49
C ASN A 19 -49.46 -21.64 38.64
N GLU A 20 -49.90 -20.50 39.19
CA GLU A 20 -49.18 -19.70 40.19
C GLU A 20 -48.89 -20.50 41.49
N ASP A 21 -49.69 -21.53 41.79
CA ASP A 21 -49.61 -22.35 43.02
C ASP A 21 -48.37 -23.26 43.12
N PHE A 22 -47.64 -23.44 42.02
CA PHE A 22 -46.40 -24.22 41.99
C PHE A 22 -45.13 -23.36 42.10
N PHE A 23 -45.27 -22.03 42.23
CA PHE A 23 -44.16 -21.09 42.22
C PHE A 23 -44.09 -20.29 43.53
N SER A 24 -43.12 -20.61 44.39
CA SER A 24 -42.83 -19.77 45.56
C SER A 24 -41.86 -18.66 45.18
N ARG A 25 -42.37 -17.42 45.07
CA ARG A 25 -41.52 -16.23 44.83
C ARG A 25 -40.77 -15.88 46.11
N THR A 26 -39.49 -16.26 46.17
CA THR A 26 -38.61 -15.88 47.27
C THR A 26 -37.81 -14.62 46.90
N LEU A 27 -37.69 -13.69 47.85
CA LEU A 27 -36.90 -12.46 47.69
C LEU A 27 -35.42 -12.77 47.38
N SER A 28 -34.87 -13.81 48.02
CA SER A 28 -33.51 -14.30 47.79
C SER A 28 -33.32 -14.84 46.36
N GLY A 29 -34.27 -15.64 45.86
CA GLY A 29 -34.25 -16.15 44.49
C GLY A 29 -34.25 -15.03 43.45
N GLY A 30 -35.08 -14.00 43.65
CA GLY A 30 -35.13 -12.83 42.77
C GLY A 30 -33.81 -12.06 42.70
N ILE A 31 -33.13 -11.86 43.85
CA ILE A 31 -31.82 -11.21 43.91
C ILE A 31 -30.78 -12.04 43.14
N ILE A 32 -30.77 -13.36 43.34
CA ILE A 32 -29.84 -14.27 42.64
C ILE A 32 -30.08 -14.24 41.13
N THR A 33 -31.35 -14.25 40.68
CA THR A 33 -31.69 -14.14 39.26
C THR A 33 -31.26 -12.79 38.67
N LEU A 34 -31.36 -11.70 39.43
CA LEU A 34 -30.93 -10.38 38.99
C LEU A 34 -29.40 -10.33 38.79
N PHE A 35 -28.64 -10.81 39.77
CA PHE A 35 -27.17 -10.87 39.66
C PHE A 35 -26.70 -11.81 38.55
N SER A 36 -27.33 -13.00 38.45
CA SER A 36 -27.01 -13.97 37.41
C SER A 36 -27.31 -13.43 36.02
N SER A 37 -28.48 -12.81 35.82
CA SER A 37 -28.83 -12.23 34.52
C SER A 37 -27.92 -11.07 34.12
N LEU A 38 -27.50 -10.23 35.08
CA LEU A 38 -26.53 -9.17 34.83
C LEU A 38 -25.15 -9.73 34.43
N ALA A 39 -24.66 -10.75 35.15
CA ALA A 39 -23.39 -11.39 34.85
C ALA A 39 -23.41 -12.04 33.45
N ILE A 40 -24.50 -12.75 33.10
CA ILE A 40 -24.68 -13.36 31.78
C ILE A 40 -24.69 -12.28 30.69
N LEU A 41 -25.41 -11.16 30.90
CA LEU A 41 -25.44 -10.04 29.95
C LEU A 41 -24.05 -9.44 29.70
N LEU A 42 -23.26 -9.24 30.76
CA LEU A 42 -21.90 -8.71 30.65
C LEU A 42 -20.99 -9.67 29.88
N LEU A 43 -21.07 -10.97 30.15
CA LEU A 43 -20.30 -11.99 29.45
C LEU A 43 -20.66 -12.02 27.96
N VAL A 44 -21.95 -12.04 27.62
CA VAL A 44 -22.41 -12.02 26.22
C VAL A 44 -21.93 -10.77 25.51
N PHE A 45 -21.98 -9.61 26.15
CA PHE A 45 -21.52 -8.36 25.54
C PHE A 45 -20.00 -8.36 25.31
N SER A 46 -19.22 -8.92 26.24
CA SER A 46 -17.77 -9.05 26.12
C SER A 46 -17.39 -9.97 24.95
N GLU A 47 -17.99 -11.16 24.88
CA GLU A 47 -17.74 -12.11 23.78
C GLU A 47 -18.20 -11.55 22.44
N PHE A 48 -19.34 -10.87 22.40
CA PHE A 48 -19.82 -10.23 21.18
C PHE A 48 -18.85 -9.14 20.68
N ARG A 49 -18.28 -8.34 21.59
CA ARG A 49 -17.23 -7.37 21.26
C ARG A 49 -15.98 -8.05 20.71
N LEU A 50 -15.54 -9.13 21.34
CA LEU A 50 -14.36 -9.88 20.93
C LEU A 50 -14.57 -10.58 19.58
N TYR A 51 -15.76 -11.11 19.34
CA TYR A 51 -16.16 -11.69 18.06
C TYR A 51 -16.15 -10.67 16.92
N LEU A 52 -16.62 -9.43 17.19
CA LEU A 52 -16.57 -8.34 16.22
C LEU A 52 -15.16 -7.74 16.06
N HIS A 53 -14.24 -8.03 16.98
CA HIS A 53 -12.88 -7.57 16.88
C HIS A 53 -12.11 -8.43 15.86
N THR A 54 -11.99 -7.91 14.65
CA THR A 54 -11.24 -8.56 13.57
C THR A 54 -9.74 -8.56 13.88
N VAL A 55 -9.17 -9.74 14.10
CA VAL A 55 -7.70 -9.93 14.17
C VAL A 55 -7.17 -10.13 12.76
N THR A 56 -6.27 -9.25 12.33
CA THR A 56 -5.60 -9.34 11.02
C THR A 56 -4.44 -10.31 11.10
N GLU A 57 -4.66 -11.56 10.70
CA GLU A 57 -3.61 -12.56 10.56
C GLU A 57 -2.93 -12.42 9.20
N THR A 58 -1.63 -12.12 9.18
CA THR A 58 -0.85 -12.00 7.94
C THR A 58 -0.51 -13.40 7.43
N LYS A 59 -1.14 -13.85 6.35
CA LYS A 59 -0.85 -15.14 5.72
C LYS A 59 -0.04 -14.94 4.45
N LEU A 60 1.06 -15.66 4.32
CA LEU A 60 1.84 -15.76 3.09
C LEU A 60 1.17 -16.81 2.19
N LEU A 61 0.45 -16.34 1.19
CA LEU A 61 -0.17 -17.18 0.17
C LEU A 61 0.64 -17.05 -1.12
N VAL A 62 0.75 -18.15 -1.86
CA VAL A 62 1.32 -18.12 -3.21
C VAL A 62 0.32 -17.40 -4.09
N ASP A 63 0.68 -16.21 -4.53
CA ASP A 63 -0.14 -15.46 -5.48
C ASP A 63 -0.11 -16.19 -6.84
N THR A 64 -1.23 -16.79 -7.20
CA THR A 64 -1.46 -17.41 -8.52
C THR A 64 -2.04 -16.41 -9.52
N SER A 65 -2.09 -15.12 -9.19
CA SER A 65 -2.37 -14.03 -10.13
C SER A 65 -1.17 -13.84 -11.03
N ARG A 66 -1.12 -14.66 -12.09
CA ARG A 66 -0.05 -14.66 -13.07
C ARG A 66 -0.12 -13.37 -13.89
N GLY A 67 0.81 -12.43 -13.65
CA GLY A 67 1.08 -11.30 -14.55
C GLY A 67 0.35 -10.00 -14.25
N GLU A 68 0.09 -9.67 -12.99
CA GLU A 68 -0.34 -8.30 -12.64
C GLU A 68 0.83 -7.33 -12.83
N THR A 69 0.64 -6.30 -13.64
CA THR A 69 1.63 -5.24 -13.85
C THR A 69 1.59 -4.27 -12.67
N PHE A 70 2.73 -4.07 -12.02
CA PHE A 70 2.83 -3.13 -10.91
C PHE A 70 2.85 -1.68 -11.44
N HIS A 71 1.84 -0.90 -11.05
CA HIS A 71 1.71 0.49 -11.49
C HIS A 71 2.46 1.44 -10.54
N ILE A 72 3.57 2.00 -11.01
CA ILE A 72 4.42 2.92 -10.23
C ILE A 72 4.16 4.36 -10.67
N ASN A 73 3.69 5.19 -9.74
CA ASN A 73 3.58 6.64 -9.92
C ASN A 73 4.64 7.33 -9.08
N PHE A 74 5.45 8.20 -9.68
CA PHE A 74 6.45 8.98 -8.98
C PHE A 74 6.56 10.40 -9.56
N ASP A 75 6.82 11.36 -8.68
CA ASP A 75 7.15 12.75 -9.02
C ASP A 75 8.38 13.14 -8.18
N VAL A 76 9.51 13.37 -8.86
CA VAL A 76 10.80 13.64 -8.23
C VAL A 76 11.46 14.82 -8.91
N THR A 77 11.98 15.75 -8.10
CA THR A 77 12.61 16.99 -8.56
C THR A 77 14.09 17.02 -8.21
N PHE A 78 14.94 17.29 -9.20
CA PHE A 78 16.39 17.42 -9.03
C PHE A 78 16.84 18.87 -9.32
N PRO A 79 17.03 19.73 -8.30
CA PRO A 79 17.33 21.15 -8.50
C PRO A 79 18.76 21.41 -8.99
N ALA A 80 19.69 20.49 -8.73
CA ALA A 80 21.12 20.65 -9.04
C ALA A 80 21.58 19.86 -10.29
N ILE A 81 20.69 19.13 -10.97
CA ILE A 81 21.04 18.25 -12.10
C ILE A 81 20.24 18.65 -13.35
N PRO A 82 20.90 18.88 -14.51
CA PRO A 82 20.21 19.14 -15.77
C PRO A 82 19.31 17.98 -16.21
N CYS A 83 18.09 18.28 -16.65
CA CYS A 83 17.12 17.27 -17.12
C CYS A 83 17.65 16.37 -18.26
N THR A 84 18.59 16.87 -19.08
CA THR A 84 19.19 16.13 -20.20
C THR A 84 20.09 14.97 -19.77
N LEU A 85 20.57 14.97 -18.53
CA LEU A 85 21.45 13.93 -17.99
C LEU A 85 20.67 12.87 -17.19
N LEU A 86 19.37 13.09 -16.95
CA LEU A 86 18.53 12.15 -16.21
C LEU A 86 18.00 11.06 -17.13
N SER A 87 18.22 9.80 -16.76
CA SER A 87 17.55 8.61 -17.31
C SER A 87 16.78 7.90 -16.21
N VAL A 88 15.75 7.15 -16.60
CA VAL A 88 14.97 6.29 -15.70
C VAL A 88 15.06 4.89 -16.28
N ASP A 89 15.57 3.96 -15.48
CA ASP A 89 15.75 2.57 -15.83
C ASP A 89 15.05 1.70 -14.78
N THR A 90 14.36 0.65 -15.23
CA THR A 90 13.64 -0.30 -14.35
C THR A 90 14.29 -1.67 -14.44
N MET A 91 14.61 -2.27 -13.30
CA MET A 91 15.22 -3.60 -13.21
C MET A 91 14.45 -4.45 -12.20
N ASP A 92 13.99 -5.63 -12.62
CA ASP A 92 13.36 -6.62 -11.74
C ASP A 92 14.42 -7.52 -11.06
N ILE A 93 14.03 -8.23 -9.99
CA ILE A 93 14.87 -9.22 -9.29
C ILE A 93 15.42 -10.30 -10.22
N SER A 94 14.73 -10.55 -11.33
CA SER A 94 15.13 -11.51 -12.38
C SER A 94 16.27 -10.99 -13.26
N GLY A 95 16.68 -9.72 -13.10
CA GLY A 95 17.71 -9.09 -13.93
C GLY A 95 17.23 -8.66 -15.32
N GLU A 96 15.95 -8.88 -15.63
CA GLU A 96 15.31 -8.43 -16.87
C GLU A 96 15.13 -6.91 -16.84
N GLN A 97 15.80 -6.23 -17.77
CA GLN A 97 15.59 -4.81 -18.04
C GLN A 97 14.38 -4.67 -18.96
N HIS A 98 13.24 -4.27 -18.43
CA HIS A 98 12.08 -3.95 -19.25
C HIS A 98 12.32 -2.61 -19.97
N LEU A 99 12.85 -2.70 -21.20
CA LEU A 99 13.08 -1.56 -22.10
C LEU A 99 11.78 -1.04 -22.75
N ASP A 100 10.70 -1.83 -22.69
CA ASP A 100 9.40 -1.54 -23.29
C ASP A 100 8.32 -1.34 -22.23
N ILE A 101 8.53 -0.37 -21.37
CA ILE A 101 7.44 0.11 -20.52
C ILE A 101 6.89 1.35 -21.21
N LYS A 102 5.63 1.25 -21.64
CA LYS A 102 4.80 2.38 -22.09
C LYS A 102 4.70 3.40 -20.95
N HIS A 103 5.64 4.31 -20.89
CA HIS A 103 5.75 5.31 -19.85
C HIS A 103 5.36 6.68 -20.40
N ASP A 104 4.28 7.25 -19.89
CA ASP A 104 4.01 8.69 -19.95
C ASP A 104 4.94 9.44 -18.96
N ILE A 105 6.25 9.22 -19.05
CA ILE A 105 7.23 9.97 -18.25
C ILE A 105 7.50 11.31 -18.94
N ILE A 106 7.17 12.40 -18.25
CA ILE A 106 7.33 13.76 -18.76
C ILE A 106 8.45 14.44 -17.99
N LYS A 107 9.51 14.82 -18.69
CA LYS A 107 10.60 15.63 -18.10
C LYS A 107 10.19 17.10 -18.13
N LYS A 108 10.08 17.69 -16.95
CA LYS A 108 9.78 19.11 -16.76
C LYS A 108 11.04 19.83 -16.31
N ARG A 109 11.51 20.78 -17.10
CA ARG A 109 12.57 21.71 -16.69
C ARG A 109 11.93 22.76 -15.78
N ILE A 110 12.50 22.92 -14.59
CA ILE A 110 12.05 23.90 -13.60
C ILE A 110 13.08 25.03 -13.42
N ASN A 111 12.61 26.20 -13.00
CA ASN A 111 13.47 27.31 -12.59
C ASN A 111 13.91 27.17 -11.11
N ALA A 112 14.76 28.08 -10.63
CA ALA A 112 15.20 28.10 -9.23
C ALA A 112 14.06 28.38 -8.21
N HIS A 113 12.89 28.78 -8.68
CA HIS A 113 11.69 29.05 -7.87
C HIS A 113 10.69 27.88 -7.90
N GLY A 114 10.98 26.80 -8.64
CA GLY A 114 10.13 25.62 -8.77
C GLY A 114 9.09 25.69 -9.89
N ASP A 115 9.04 26.77 -10.68
CA ASP A 115 8.11 26.91 -11.80
C ASP A 115 8.59 26.13 -13.02
N VAL A 116 7.64 25.51 -13.73
CA VAL A 116 7.93 24.76 -14.96
C VAL A 116 8.18 25.73 -16.11
N ILE A 117 9.41 25.70 -16.63
CA ILE A 117 9.84 26.49 -17.78
C ILE A 117 9.44 25.79 -19.08
N GLU A 118 9.66 24.47 -19.13
CA GLU A 118 9.51 23.68 -20.36
C GLU A 118 9.19 22.23 -20.02
N SER A 119 8.17 21.66 -20.68
CA SER A 119 7.84 20.24 -20.58
C SER A 119 8.11 19.58 -21.93
N ARG A 120 8.98 18.57 -21.95
CA ARG A 120 9.21 17.74 -23.14
C ARG A 120 8.72 16.32 -22.87
N PRO A 121 7.84 15.76 -23.73
CA PRO A 121 7.63 14.33 -23.75
C PRO A 121 8.93 13.70 -24.27
N ASP A 122 9.63 12.98 -23.40
CA ASP A 122 10.85 12.27 -23.77
C ASP A 122 10.49 10.79 -23.89
N GLY A 123 10.75 10.18 -25.05
CA GLY A 123 10.66 8.73 -25.18
C GLY A 123 11.78 8.10 -24.35
N ILE A 124 11.50 7.00 -23.63
CA ILE A 124 12.54 6.34 -22.83
C ILE A 124 13.65 5.81 -23.75
N GLY A 125 14.88 6.17 -23.39
CA GLY A 125 16.08 6.00 -24.18
C GLY A 125 16.64 7.36 -24.51
N ALA A 126 17.63 7.81 -23.73
CA ALA A 126 18.56 8.84 -24.22
C ALA A 126 18.94 8.47 -25.67
N PRO A 127 19.05 9.42 -26.62
CA PRO A 127 19.51 9.07 -27.96
C PRO A 127 20.79 8.26 -27.77
N LYS A 128 20.74 6.96 -28.11
CA LYS A 128 21.90 6.08 -27.95
C LYS A 128 23.01 6.81 -28.67
N ILE A 129 24.01 7.28 -27.92
CA ILE A 129 25.13 7.97 -28.52
C ILE A 129 25.87 6.88 -29.26
N GLU A 130 25.54 6.66 -30.53
CA GLU A 130 25.98 5.50 -31.32
C GLU A 130 27.50 5.36 -31.34
N LYS A 131 28.20 6.46 -31.06
CA LYS A 131 29.64 6.48 -30.83
C LYS A 131 29.93 7.41 -29.65
N PRO A 132 30.13 6.93 -28.42
CA PRO A 132 30.44 7.81 -27.30
C PRO A 132 31.76 8.57 -27.54
N LEU A 133 31.89 9.75 -26.92
CA LEU A 133 33.16 10.50 -26.89
C LEU A 133 34.18 9.73 -26.05
N GLN A 134 35.40 9.64 -26.56
CA GLN A 134 36.54 9.04 -25.87
C GLN A 134 37.33 10.09 -25.09
N ARG A 135 38.15 9.64 -24.13
CA ARG A 135 39.00 10.51 -23.31
C ARG A 135 39.96 11.40 -24.12
N HIS A 136 40.37 10.97 -25.30
CA HIS A 136 41.26 11.73 -26.21
C HIS A 136 40.52 12.76 -27.10
N GLY A 137 39.20 12.91 -26.93
CA GLY A 137 38.39 13.88 -27.67
C GLY A 137 37.85 13.37 -29.01
N GLY A 138 38.20 12.15 -29.43
CA GLY A 138 37.62 11.46 -30.58
C GLY A 138 36.32 10.73 -30.28
N ARG A 139 35.62 10.27 -31.31
CA ARG A 139 34.34 9.53 -31.21
C ARG A 139 34.60 8.04 -31.50
N LEU A 140 34.06 7.13 -30.70
CA LEU A 140 34.40 5.68 -30.74
C LEU A 140 34.25 5.05 -32.13
N GLU A 141 35.32 4.42 -32.64
CA GLU A 141 35.31 3.68 -33.91
C GLU A 141 35.00 2.17 -33.74
N LYS A 142 34.63 1.48 -34.83
CA LYS A 142 34.13 0.08 -34.80
C LYS A 142 35.14 -0.97 -34.31
N ASN A 143 36.42 -0.62 -34.22
CA ASN A 143 37.52 -1.49 -33.81
C ASN A 143 38.22 -0.99 -32.53
N GLU A 144 37.66 0.01 -31.86
CA GLU A 144 38.24 0.59 -30.65
C GLU A 144 37.46 0.14 -29.42
N THR A 145 38.18 -0.15 -28.34
CA THR A 145 37.55 -0.46 -27.04
C THR A 145 37.15 0.83 -26.35
N TYR A 146 35.91 0.90 -25.87
CA TYR A 146 35.40 2.08 -25.18
C TYR A 146 36.22 2.39 -23.92
N CYS A 147 36.85 3.57 -23.90
CA CYS A 147 37.56 4.12 -22.75
C CYS A 147 36.92 5.47 -22.39
N GLY A 148 35.88 5.42 -21.56
CA GLY A 148 35.15 6.59 -21.07
C GLY A 148 35.72 7.17 -19.78
N SER A 149 35.25 8.35 -19.39
CA SER A 149 35.48 8.90 -18.06
C SER A 149 34.78 8.06 -17.01
N CYS A 150 35.45 7.76 -15.89
CA CYS A 150 34.89 7.02 -14.76
C CYS A 150 33.90 7.89 -13.96
N PHE A 151 32.81 8.36 -14.59
CA PHE A 151 31.74 9.15 -13.98
C PHE A 151 32.21 10.23 -12.98
N GLY A 152 33.30 10.95 -13.29
CA GLY A 152 33.85 12.01 -12.44
C GLY A 152 34.76 11.56 -11.29
N ALA A 153 35.12 10.27 -11.18
CA ALA A 153 36.05 9.74 -10.17
C ALA A 153 37.52 10.18 -10.36
N GLU A 154 37.82 10.96 -11.40
CA GLU A 154 39.16 11.47 -11.69
C GLU A 154 39.53 12.70 -10.85
N GLN A 155 38.57 13.32 -10.15
CA GLN A 155 38.83 14.37 -9.15
C GLN A 155 38.80 13.79 -7.73
N GLY A 156 39.58 12.74 -7.52
CA GLY A 156 40.03 12.29 -6.20
C GLY A 156 41.47 12.74 -5.99
N THR A 157 41.64 13.80 -5.22
CA THR A 157 42.87 14.49 -4.79
C THR A 157 44.12 13.60 -4.60
N MET A 158 45.27 14.09 -5.09
CA MET A 158 46.53 13.92 -4.38
C MET A 158 47.35 15.21 -4.52
N ASP A 159 47.08 16.16 -3.62
CA ASP A 159 48.02 17.23 -3.30
C ASP A 159 49.23 16.60 -2.62
N THR A 160 50.42 16.75 -3.19
CA THR A 160 51.72 16.74 -2.49
C THR A 160 52.70 17.62 -3.26
#